data_AF-A0A4R4EXR4-F1
#
_entry.id   AF-A0A4R4EXR4-F1
#
_cell.length_a   1.000
_cell.length_b   1.000
_cell.length_c   1.000
_cell.angle_alpha   90.00
_cell.angle_beta   90.00
_cell.angle_gamma   90.00
#
_symmetry.space_group_name_H-M   'P 1'
#
loop_
_entity.id
_entity.type
_entity.pdbx_description
1 polymer ?
#
loop_
_entity_poly.entity_id
_entity_poly.type
_entity_poly.pdbx_seq_one_letter_code
_entity_poly.pdbx_strand_id
1 'polypeptide(L)'
;MATATSATSSPTARATVAALRRAGAGRVEHPSRMDSEGLLALPMLAQVAGVDIGLVTAPGGRGVIAPALQARGARVHRADVYAREPVRPSPRALATILALESRLAVAVSSAEALQRVMEAVDAPVRARLVGARVLAASRRVEATARTLGFDDVVVAAGPRPAQLVAALDDAD
;
A
#
# COMPACT_ATOMS: atom_id res chain seq x y z
N MET A 1 -30.44 -15.92 -1.68
CA MET A 1 -29.53 -17.02 -2.09
C MET A 1 -28.64 -16.46 -3.21
N ALA A 2 -27.36 -16.18 -2.95
CA ALA A 2 -26.47 -15.61 -3.96
C ALA A 2 -25.13 -16.35 -3.93
N THR A 3 -24.86 -17.05 -5.03
CA THR A 3 -23.70 -17.89 -5.34
C THR A 3 -22.43 -17.05 -5.41
N ALA A 4 -21.38 -17.51 -4.72
CA ALA A 4 -20.07 -16.86 -4.69
C ALA A 4 -19.19 -17.40 -5.81
N THR A 5 -18.62 -16.51 -6.63
CA THR A 5 -17.47 -16.86 -7.48
C THR A 5 -16.22 -16.71 -6.64
N SER A 6 -15.47 -17.80 -6.45
CA SER A 6 -14.20 -17.80 -5.75
C SER A 6 -13.15 -17.02 -6.55
N ALA A 7 -13.01 -15.72 -6.28
CA ALA A 7 -11.81 -15.00 -6.68
C ALA A 7 -10.72 -15.29 -5.66
N THR A 8 -9.57 -15.77 -6.12
CA THR A 8 -8.38 -16.00 -5.30
C THR A 8 -7.99 -14.70 -4.60
N SER A 9 -8.35 -14.61 -3.32
CA SER A 9 -8.13 -13.40 -2.52
C SER A 9 -6.67 -12.92 -2.61
N SER A 10 -6.45 -11.66 -2.97
CA SER A 10 -5.10 -11.08 -2.89
C SER A 10 -4.61 -11.12 -1.43
N PRO A 11 -3.33 -11.47 -1.18
CA PRO A 11 -2.79 -11.63 0.17
C PRO A 11 -3.00 -10.44 1.12
N THR A 12 -3.03 -9.21 0.60
CA THR A 12 -3.29 -8.00 1.41
C THR A 12 -4.72 -7.97 1.93
N ALA A 13 -5.71 -8.42 1.14
CA ALA A 13 -7.08 -8.60 1.64
C ALA A 13 -7.13 -9.69 2.71
N ARG A 14 -6.33 -10.75 2.59
CA ARG A 14 -6.38 -11.88 3.53
C ARG A 14 -6.09 -11.46 4.98
N ALA A 15 -5.12 -10.57 5.20
CA ALA A 15 -4.81 -10.11 6.55
C ALA A 15 -5.98 -9.32 7.18
N THR A 16 -6.56 -8.38 6.43
CA THR A 16 -7.73 -7.60 6.87
C THR A 16 -8.96 -8.50 7.05
N VAL A 17 -9.24 -9.40 6.12
CA VAL A 17 -10.35 -10.37 6.19
C VAL A 17 -10.20 -11.27 7.42
N ALA A 18 -8.99 -11.80 7.67
CA ALA A 18 -8.71 -12.63 8.83
C ALA A 18 -8.86 -11.85 10.14
N ALA A 19 -8.43 -10.58 10.19
CA ALA A 19 -8.62 -9.73 11.35
C ALA A 19 -10.11 -9.46 11.62
N LEU A 20 -10.89 -9.13 10.59
CA LEU A 20 -12.33 -8.90 10.70
C LEU A 20 -13.08 -10.15 11.17
N ARG A 21 -12.77 -11.32 10.60
CA ARG A 21 -13.37 -12.59 11.04
C ARG A 21 -13.01 -12.94 12.48
N ARG A 22 -11.76 -12.73 12.90
CA ARG A 22 -11.34 -12.90 14.31
C ARG A 22 -12.07 -11.95 15.25
N ALA A 23 -12.43 -10.76 14.79
CA ALA A 23 -13.24 -9.80 15.53
C ALA A 23 -14.76 -10.12 15.49
N GLY A 24 -15.16 -11.26 14.92
CA GLY A 24 -16.57 -11.70 14.88
C GLY A 24 -17.38 -11.20 13.67
N ALA A 25 -16.74 -10.57 12.68
CA ALA A 25 -17.43 -10.23 11.44
C ALA A 25 -17.83 -11.51 10.69
N GLY A 26 -19.09 -11.59 10.28
CA GLY A 26 -19.62 -12.74 9.53
C GLY A 26 -19.06 -12.82 8.10
N ARG A 27 -19.89 -12.47 7.11
CA ARG A 27 -19.45 -12.46 5.70
C ARG A 27 -18.56 -11.25 5.44
N VAL A 28 -17.31 -11.50 5.06
CA VAL A 28 -16.34 -10.45 4.68
C VAL A 28 -16.01 -10.58 3.20
N GLU A 29 -16.33 -9.53 2.46
CA GLU A 29 -16.09 -9.40 1.02
C GLU A 29 -14.84 -8.57 0.76
N HIS A 30 -14.15 -8.84 -0.34
CA HIS A 30 -12.93 -8.11 -0.71
C HIS A 30 -12.76 -8.10 -2.24
N PRO A 31 -12.20 -7.03 -2.81
CA PRO A 31 -12.00 -6.95 -4.25
C PRO A 31 -10.82 -7.82 -4.69
N SER A 32 -10.85 -8.25 -5.95
CA SER A 32 -9.70 -8.91 -6.60
C SER A 32 -8.53 -7.93 -6.75
N ARG A 33 -8.83 -6.68 -7.17
CA ARG A 33 -7.88 -5.57 -7.26
C ARG A 33 -7.86 -4.79 -5.93
N MET A 34 -6.73 -4.82 -5.25
CA MET A 34 -6.56 -4.26 -3.89
C MET A 34 -6.31 -2.76 -3.86
N ASP A 35 -7.18 -1.98 -4.50
CA ASP A 35 -7.19 -0.53 -4.46
C ASP A 35 -8.60 0.05 -4.37
N SER A 36 -8.70 1.38 -4.40
CA SER A 36 -9.97 2.08 -4.21
C SER A 36 -10.94 1.80 -5.36
N GLU A 37 -10.42 1.70 -6.58
CA GLU A 37 -11.16 1.38 -7.80
C GLU A 37 -11.71 -0.05 -7.75
N GLY A 38 -10.86 -1.01 -7.37
CA GLY A 38 -11.28 -2.40 -7.19
C GLY A 38 -12.37 -2.57 -6.14
N LEU A 39 -12.24 -1.88 -4.99
CA LEU A 39 -13.27 -1.88 -3.96
C LEU A 39 -14.59 -1.31 -4.49
N LEU A 40 -14.56 -0.14 -5.13
CA LEU A 40 -15.74 0.55 -5.65
C LEU A 40 -16.42 -0.19 -6.81
N ALA A 41 -15.72 -1.14 -7.45
CA ALA A 41 -16.25 -2.03 -8.48
C ALA A 41 -16.99 -3.26 -7.90
N LEU A 42 -17.00 -3.47 -6.58
CA LEU A 42 -17.75 -4.57 -5.98
C LEU A 42 -19.25 -4.40 -6.25
N PRO A 43 -19.95 -5.45 -6.74
CA PRO A 43 -21.38 -5.36 -7.07
C PRO A 43 -22.27 -4.86 -5.93
N MET A 44 -21.96 -5.25 -4.69
CA MET A 44 -22.70 -4.83 -3.51
C MET A 44 -22.58 -3.32 -3.20
N LEU A 45 -21.58 -2.64 -3.76
CA LEU A 45 -21.36 -1.20 -3.58
C LEU A 45 -21.89 -0.39 -4.76
N ALA A 46 -22.47 -1.02 -5.79
CA ALA A 46 -22.96 -0.33 -6.98
C ALA A 46 -24.25 0.47 -6.73
N GLN A 47 -25.15 -0.06 -5.90
CA GLN A 47 -26.46 0.54 -5.58
C GLN A 47 -26.58 0.73 -4.07
N VAL A 48 -26.14 1.88 -3.58
CA VAL A 48 -26.02 2.19 -2.14
C VAL A 48 -26.81 3.44 -1.73
N ALA A 49 -27.73 3.89 -2.59
CA ALA A 49 -28.57 5.03 -2.30
C ALA A 49 -29.41 4.79 -1.04
N GLY A 50 -29.35 5.73 -0.08
CA GLY A 50 -30.04 5.62 1.21
C GLY A 50 -29.41 4.65 2.21
N VAL A 51 -28.29 4.01 1.88
CA VAL A 51 -27.60 3.06 2.76
C VAL A 51 -26.61 3.79 3.66
N ASP A 52 -26.58 3.45 4.94
CA ASP A 52 -25.52 3.87 5.87
C ASP A 52 -24.29 2.96 5.72
N ILE A 53 -23.14 3.56 5.46
CA ILE A 53 -21.87 2.84 5.30
C ILE A 53 -20.85 3.38 6.30
N GLY A 54 -20.35 2.50 7.18
CA GLY A 54 -19.20 2.79 8.03
C GLY A 54 -17.87 2.65 7.28
N LEU A 55 -17.03 3.68 7.31
CA LEU A 55 -15.67 3.67 6.77
C LEU A 55 -14.64 3.78 7.90
N VAL A 56 -14.02 2.65 8.24
CA VAL A 56 -12.95 2.58 9.24
C VAL A 56 -11.60 2.76 8.55
N THR A 57 -10.88 3.82 8.88
CA THR A 57 -9.65 4.21 8.17
C THR A 57 -8.73 5.05 9.08
N ALA A 58 -7.64 5.57 8.53
CA ALA A 58 -6.86 6.68 9.11
C ALA A 58 -7.22 8.00 8.43
N PRO A 59 -6.95 9.15 9.07
CA PRO A 59 -7.05 10.47 8.46
C PRO A 59 -6.29 10.54 7.13
N GLY A 60 -6.83 11.34 6.20
CA GLY A 60 -6.28 11.47 4.85
C GLY A 60 -6.49 10.24 3.97
N GLY A 61 -5.50 9.95 3.11
CA GLY A 61 -5.53 8.88 2.11
C GLY A 61 -5.84 9.38 0.69
N ARG A 62 -6.21 8.46 -0.21
CA ARG A 62 -6.48 8.77 -1.63
C ARG A 62 -7.73 9.63 -1.85
N GLY A 63 -8.58 9.78 -0.84
CA GLY A 63 -9.80 10.59 -0.95
C GLY A 63 -10.84 10.08 -1.95
N VAL A 64 -10.73 8.83 -2.44
CA VAL A 64 -11.61 8.32 -3.51
C VAL A 64 -12.87 7.63 -2.98
N ILE A 65 -12.74 6.80 -1.93
CA ILE A 65 -13.80 5.86 -1.54
C ILE A 65 -15.04 6.58 -0.98
N ALA A 66 -14.87 7.46 0.02
CA ALA A 66 -16.01 8.12 0.65
C ALA A 66 -16.79 9.02 -0.32
N PRO A 67 -16.12 9.90 -1.12
CA PRO A 67 -16.83 10.73 -2.09
C PRO A 67 -17.56 9.90 -3.16
N ALA A 68 -16.95 8.80 -3.63
CA ALA A 68 -17.59 7.93 -4.62
C ALA A 68 -18.86 7.25 -4.07
N LEU A 69 -18.84 6.79 -2.82
CA LEU A 69 -20.02 6.18 -2.19
C LEU A 69 -21.11 7.22 -1.90
N GLN A 70 -20.72 8.42 -1.45
CA GLN A 70 -21.65 9.55 -1.26
C GLN A 70 -22.29 10.00 -2.57
N ALA A 71 -21.52 10.04 -3.67
CA ALA A 71 -22.03 10.34 -5.00
C ALA A 71 -23.04 9.29 -5.50
N ARG A 72 -22.97 8.05 -4.98
CA ARG A 72 -23.97 6.98 -5.22
C ARG A 72 -25.17 7.05 -4.25
N GLY A 73 -25.27 8.11 -3.44
CA GLY A 73 -26.39 8.35 -2.52
C GLY A 73 -26.26 7.69 -1.14
N ALA A 74 -25.09 7.14 -0.79
CA ALA A 74 -24.89 6.56 0.54
C ALA A 74 -24.61 7.64 1.60
N ARG A 75 -25.04 7.37 2.84
CA ARG A 75 -24.59 8.12 4.02
C ARG A 75 -23.34 7.46 4.57
N VAL A 76 -22.18 8.09 4.37
CA VAL A 76 -20.90 7.54 4.82
C VAL A 76 -20.53 8.08 6.21
N HIS A 77 -20.44 7.18 7.18
CA HIS A 77 -19.97 7.45 8.54
C HIS A 77 -18.49 7.11 8.64
N ARG A 78 -17.64 8.12 8.78
CA ARG A 78 -16.19 7.92 8.85
C ARG A 78 -15.72 7.76 10.30
N ALA A 79 -14.89 6.75 10.53
CA ALA A 79 -14.17 6.55 11.77
C ALA A 79 -12.66 6.49 11.49
N ASP A 80 -11.95 7.54 11.91
CA ASP A 80 -10.49 7.60 11.84
C ASP A 80 -9.91 6.97 13.11
N VAL A 81 -9.44 5.71 13.02
CA VAL A 81 -9.08 4.88 14.18
C VAL A 81 -7.57 4.70 14.40
N TYR A 82 -6.75 5.21 13.48
CA TYR A 82 -5.30 5.26 13.63
C TYR A 82 -4.73 6.44 12.84
N ALA A 83 -3.50 6.86 13.16
CA ALA A 83 -2.78 7.90 12.43
C ALA A 83 -1.46 7.34 11.86
N ARG A 84 -0.98 7.94 10.76
CA ARG A 84 0.35 7.66 10.21
C ARG A 84 1.30 8.72 10.69
N GLU A 85 2.27 8.34 11.50
CA GLU A 85 3.30 9.24 12.00
C GLU A 85 4.64 8.91 11.32
N PRO A 86 5.34 9.90 10.75
CA PRO A 86 6.65 9.67 10.17
C PRO A 86 7.64 9.37 11.27
N VAL A 87 8.28 8.21 11.20
CA VAL A 87 9.37 7.82 12.09
C VAL A 87 10.69 7.98 11.33
N ARG A 88 11.60 8.79 11.87
CA ARG A 88 12.93 8.93 11.29
C ARG A 88 13.71 7.62 11.44
N PRO A 89 14.42 7.16 10.40
CA PRO A 89 15.36 6.05 10.56
C PRO A 89 16.38 6.38 11.67
N SER A 90 16.75 5.38 12.47
CA SER A 90 17.69 5.61 13.56
C SER A 90 19.09 5.96 13.02
N PRO A 91 19.91 6.74 13.74
CA PRO A 91 21.28 7.04 13.33
C PRO A 91 22.10 5.78 13.03
N ARG A 92 21.88 4.70 13.80
CA ARG A 92 22.51 3.40 13.57
C ARG A 92 22.12 2.80 12.21
N ALA A 93 20.83 2.85 11.84
CA ALA A 93 20.38 2.35 10.54
C ALA A 93 20.98 3.16 9.38
N LEU A 94 21.06 4.48 9.53
CA LEU A 94 21.68 5.37 8.55
C LEU A 94 23.17 5.10 8.39
N ALA A 95 23.90 4.92 9.49
CA ALA A 95 25.30 4.55 9.48
C ALA A 95 25.53 3.20 8.79
N THR A 96 24.66 2.20 9.03
CA THR A 96 24.73 0.92 8.32
C THR A 96 24.56 1.11 6.81
N ILE A 97 23.60 1.92 6.36
CA ILE A 97 23.40 2.18 4.92
C ILE A 97 24.66 2.79 4.28
N LEU A 98 25.29 3.74 4.97
CA LEU A 98 26.51 4.40 4.50
C LEU A 98 27.73 3.47 4.48
N ALA A 99 27.83 2.56 5.45
CA ALA A 99 28.95 1.63 5.57
C ALA A 99 28.86 0.41 4.64
N LEU A 100 27.72 0.17 3.99
CA LEU A 100 27.58 -0.92 3.03
C LEU A 100 28.43 -0.66 1.79
N GLU A 101 29.36 -1.57 1.48
CA GLU A 101 30.18 -1.53 0.25
C GLU A 101 29.49 -2.23 -0.92
N SER A 102 28.57 -3.16 -0.64
CA SER A 102 27.84 -3.92 -1.66
C SER A 102 26.78 -3.07 -2.38
N ARG A 103 26.25 -3.58 -3.50
CA ARG A 103 25.04 -2.98 -4.09
C ARG A 103 23.89 -3.02 -3.08
N LEU A 104 23.18 -1.90 -2.96
CA LEU A 104 22.02 -1.77 -2.07
C LEU A 104 20.75 -2.07 -2.88
N ALA A 105 19.83 -2.80 -2.26
CA ALA A 105 18.47 -2.94 -2.74
C ALA A 105 17.49 -2.53 -1.64
N VAL A 106 16.44 -1.80 -2.01
CA VAL A 106 15.43 -1.27 -1.10
C VAL A 106 14.07 -1.83 -1.48
N ALA A 107 13.48 -2.60 -0.58
CA ALA A 107 12.13 -3.11 -0.72
C ALA A 107 11.09 -2.04 -0.33
N VAL A 108 10.29 -1.58 -1.29
CA VAL A 108 9.36 -0.46 -1.09
C VAL A 108 7.92 -0.91 -1.34
N SER A 109 7.15 -0.97 -0.26
CA SER A 109 5.71 -1.32 -0.31
C SER A 109 4.77 -0.12 -0.32
N SER A 110 5.27 1.08 -0.03
CA SER A 110 4.48 2.31 0.06
C SER A 110 5.22 3.51 -0.50
N ALA A 111 4.59 4.18 -1.48
CA ALA A 111 5.07 5.44 -2.04
C ALA A 111 5.19 6.54 -0.97
N GLU A 112 4.20 6.62 -0.07
CA GLU A 112 4.21 7.59 1.02
C GLU A 112 5.40 7.34 1.95
N ALA A 113 5.66 6.08 2.33
CA ALA A 113 6.78 5.75 3.20
C ALA A 113 8.13 6.10 2.54
N LEU A 114 8.30 5.83 1.25
CA LEU A 114 9.50 6.21 0.51
C LEU A 114 9.73 7.72 0.52
N GLN A 115 8.70 8.51 0.22
CA GLN A 115 8.78 9.98 0.27
C GLN A 115 9.23 10.46 1.66
N ARG A 116 8.59 9.98 2.73
CA ARG A 116 8.94 10.36 4.11
C ARG A 116 10.38 10.01 4.47
N VAL A 117 10.88 8.85 4.04
CA VAL A 117 12.28 8.49 4.27
C VAL A 117 13.21 9.45 3.52
N MET A 118 12.93 9.72 2.24
CA MET A 118 13.77 10.60 1.41
C MET A 118 13.75 12.08 1.85
N GLU A 119 12.68 12.51 2.55
CA GLU A 119 12.58 13.82 3.20
C GLU A 119 13.33 13.87 4.54
N ALA A 120 13.47 12.74 5.23
CA ALA A 120 14.03 12.67 6.59
C ALA A 120 15.55 12.47 6.64
N VAL A 121 16.15 12.00 5.55
CA VAL A 121 17.59 11.69 5.47
C VAL A 121 18.40 12.85 4.91
N ASP A 122 19.68 12.92 5.30
CA ASP A 122 20.63 13.91 4.81
C ASP A 122 21.17 13.56 3.41
N ALA A 123 21.93 14.49 2.81
CA ALA A 123 22.44 14.34 1.45
C ALA A 123 23.30 13.09 1.22
N PRO A 124 24.24 12.70 2.12
CA PRO A 124 25.02 11.47 1.96
C PRO A 124 24.17 10.21 1.89
N VAL A 125 23.22 10.04 2.84
CA VAL A 125 22.33 8.88 2.81
C VAL A 125 21.41 8.94 1.59
N ARG A 126 20.89 10.12 1.24
CA ARG A 126 20.03 10.31 0.08
C ARG A 126 20.72 9.85 -1.20
N ALA A 127 21.97 10.25 -1.41
CA ALA A 127 22.76 9.82 -2.57
C ALA A 127 22.96 8.30 -2.59
N ARG A 128 23.25 7.70 -1.42
CA ARG A 128 23.39 6.25 -1.29
C ARG A 128 22.10 5.49 -1.60
N LEU A 129 20.96 6.00 -1.17
CA LEU A 129 19.65 5.43 -1.46
C LEU A 129 19.29 5.57 -2.94
N VAL A 130 19.45 6.75 -3.53
CA VAL A 130 19.14 6.98 -4.96
C VAL A 130 19.91 6.03 -5.88
N GLY A 131 21.15 5.69 -5.55
CA GLY A 131 21.95 4.71 -6.29
C GLY A 131 21.59 3.24 -6.03
N ALA A 132 20.55 2.95 -5.24
CA ALA A 132 20.10 1.60 -4.93
C ALA A 132 19.08 1.08 -5.95
N ARG A 133 18.99 -0.24 -6.08
CA ARG A 133 17.86 -0.89 -6.76
C ARG A 133 16.60 -0.80 -5.90
N VAL A 134 15.48 -0.38 -6.47
CA VAL A 134 14.19 -0.36 -5.79
C VAL A 134 13.36 -1.57 -6.22
N LEU A 135 12.91 -2.34 -5.25
CA LEU A 135 11.93 -3.42 -5.44
C LEU A 135 10.56 -2.83 -5.11
N ALA A 136 9.84 -2.37 -6.13
CA ALA A 136 8.60 -1.61 -5.97
C ALA A 136 7.40 -2.56 -5.93
N ALA A 137 6.56 -2.46 -4.90
CA ALA A 137 5.37 -3.32 -4.76
C ALA A 137 4.26 -3.06 -5.80
N SER A 138 4.35 -1.98 -6.58
CA SER A 138 3.36 -1.63 -7.61
C SER A 138 3.92 -0.57 -8.56
N ARG A 139 3.30 -0.41 -9.74
CA ARG A 139 3.57 0.68 -10.70
C ARG A 139 3.48 2.07 -10.08
N ARG A 140 2.58 2.27 -9.11
CA ARG A 140 2.46 3.54 -8.38
C ARG A 140 3.71 3.83 -7.54
N VAL A 141 4.26 2.82 -6.88
CA VAL A 141 5.50 2.96 -6.10
C VAL A 141 6.68 3.20 -7.02
N GLU A 142 6.75 2.49 -8.15
CA GLU A 142 7.76 2.73 -9.19
C GLU A 142 7.73 4.18 -9.67
N ALA A 143 6.57 4.70 -10.06
CA ALA A 143 6.43 6.09 -10.50
C ALA A 143 6.95 7.08 -9.45
N THR A 144 6.61 6.88 -8.17
CA THR A 144 7.13 7.73 -7.07
C THR A 144 8.64 7.59 -6.91
N ALA A 145 9.20 6.38 -6.98
CA ALA A 145 10.65 6.17 -6.88
C ALA A 145 11.39 6.88 -8.03
N ARG A 146 10.89 6.77 -9.26
CA ARG A 146 11.44 7.48 -10.43
C ARG A 146 11.44 9.00 -10.21
N THR A 147 10.33 9.58 -9.74
CA THR A 147 10.26 11.02 -9.41
C THR A 147 11.26 11.43 -8.32
N LEU A 148 11.61 10.53 -7.39
CA LEU A 148 12.57 10.79 -6.32
C LEU A 148 14.04 10.62 -6.76
N GLY A 149 14.28 10.21 -8.01
CA GLY A 149 15.58 10.12 -8.65
C GLY A 149 16.16 8.70 -8.76
N PHE A 150 15.41 7.65 -8.38
CA PHE A 150 15.91 6.28 -8.48
C PHE A 150 15.89 5.80 -9.94
N ASP A 151 17.05 5.34 -10.44
CA ASP A 151 17.22 4.90 -11.83
C ASP A 151 17.07 3.38 -12.04
N ASP A 152 17.23 2.59 -10.99
CA ASP A 152 17.05 1.14 -11.03
C ASP A 152 15.81 0.75 -10.21
N VAL A 153 14.71 0.43 -10.89
CA VAL A 153 13.42 0.12 -10.26
C VAL A 153 12.79 -1.08 -10.95
N VAL A 154 12.52 -2.14 -10.18
CA VAL A 154 11.84 -3.36 -10.62
C VAL A 154 10.50 -3.47 -9.91
N VAL A 155 9.44 -3.78 -10.66
CA VAL A 155 8.09 -3.94 -10.08
C VAL A 155 7.86 -5.39 -9.69
N ALA A 156 7.79 -5.63 -8.38
CA ALA A 156 7.49 -6.94 -7.84
C ALA A 156 6.04 -7.37 -8.11
N ALA A 157 5.81 -8.68 -8.06
CA ALA A 157 4.47 -9.27 -8.17
C ALA A 157 3.50 -8.85 -7.04
N GLY A 158 3.99 -8.18 -5.99
CA GLY A 158 3.16 -7.63 -4.93
C GLY A 158 3.95 -7.15 -3.71
N PRO A 159 3.26 -6.65 -2.67
CA PRO A 159 3.87 -5.98 -1.53
C PRO A 159 4.44 -6.92 -0.46
N ARG A 160 4.36 -8.25 -0.62
CA ARG A 160 4.84 -9.18 0.41
C ARG A 160 6.36 -9.29 0.38
N PRO A 161 7.01 -9.53 1.54
CA PRO A 161 8.47 -9.68 1.60
C PRO A 161 9.03 -10.67 0.56
N ALA A 162 8.47 -11.88 0.47
CA ALA A 162 8.92 -12.87 -0.50
C ALA A 162 8.75 -12.44 -1.97
N GLN A 163 7.70 -11.67 -2.29
CA GLN A 163 7.47 -11.17 -3.65
C GLN A 163 8.42 -10.03 -3.99
N LEU A 164 8.71 -9.16 -3.02
CA LEU A 164 9.68 -8.09 -3.16
C LEU A 164 11.09 -8.66 -3.35
N VAL A 165 11.48 -9.65 -2.54
CA VAL A 165 12.79 -10.30 -2.63
C VAL A 165 12.95 -11.06 -3.94
N ALA A 166 11.93 -11.79 -4.43
CA ALA A 166 12.00 -12.48 -5.71
C ALA A 166 12.30 -11.54 -6.88
N ALA A 167 11.87 -10.28 -6.81
CA ALA A 167 12.15 -9.27 -7.83
C ALA A 167 13.63 -8.81 -7.86
N LEU A 168 14.48 -9.29 -6.95
CA LEU A 168 15.93 -9.08 -7.03
C LEU A 168 16.55 -9.84 -8.19
N ASP A 169 16.04 -11.04 -8.46
CA ASP A 169 16.57 -11.99 -9.43
C ASP A 169 15.98 -11.76 -10.84
N ASP A 170 14.87 -11.03 -10.94
CA ASP A 170 14.18 -10.67 -12.20
C ASP A 170 14.89 -9.53 -12.98
N ALA A 171 16.20 -9.36 -12.75
CA ALA A 171 16.98 -8.36 -13.47
C ALA A 171 17.51 -8.96 -14.78
N ASP A 172 16.90 -8.55 -15.89
CA ASP A 172 17.52 -8.65 -17.23
C ASP A 172 18.92 -8.01 -17.25
#